data_AF-A0A920KA97-F1
#
_entry.id   AF-A0A920KA97-F1
#
_cell.length_a   1.000
_cell.length_b   1.000
_cell.length_c   1.000
_cell.angle_alpha   90.00
_cell.angle_beta   90.00
_cell.angle_gamma   90.00
#
_symmetry.space_group_name_H-M   'P 1'
#
loop_
_entity.id
_entity.type
_entity.pdbx_description
1 polymer ?
#
loop_
_entity_poly.entity_id
_entity_poly.type
_entity_poly.pdbx_seq_one_letter_code
_entity_poly.pdbx_strand_id
1 'polypeptide(L)'
;MVPTGEDPVVVPCDDVLCAIGQENHFPWIERDIGLEFGEWDMPVVDKETFQSTNPKVFFGGDAAFGPENIIWAVAHGHQAAISIDSFCQEKDIRERPAPNVTLVSQKMGMQSGRITTTYLTTRDI
;
A
#
# COMPACT_ATOMS: atom_id res chain seq x y z
N MET A 1 -22.07 -10.05 16.04
CA MET A 1 -22.82 -8.96 16.71
C MET A 1 -24.07 -9.54 17.36
N VAL A 2 -24.44 -9.02 18.53
CA VAL A 2 -25.70 -9.35 19.21
C VAL A 2 -26.64 -8.15 19.04
N PRO A 3 -27.88 -8.31 18.56
CA PRO A 3 -28.84 -7.21 18.45
C PRO A 3 -29.11 -6.56 19.81
N THR A 4 -29.32 -5.25 19.82
CA THR A 4 -29.58 -4.45 21.03
C THR A 4 -30.94 -4.76 21.69
N GLY A 5 -31.83 -5.46 20.98
CA GLY A 5 -33.17 -5.82 21.48
C GLY A 5 -34.20 -4.69 21.36
N GLU A 6 -33.83 -3.55 20.77
CA GLU A 6 -34.73 -2.47 20.42
C GLU A 6 -35.55 -2.82 19.17
N ASP A 7 -36.72 -2.19 19.03
CA ASP A 7 -37.58 -2.41 17.86
C ASP A 7 -36.85 -1.98 16.56
N PRO A 8 -36.89 -2.80 15.51
CA PRO A 8 -36.17 -2.52 14.26
C PRO A 8 -36.74 -1.27 13.57
N VAL A 9 -35.85 -0.35 13.20
CA VAL A 9 -36.22 0.83 12.41
C VAL A 9 -36.39 0.42 10.95
N VAL A 10 -37.60 0.59 10.41
CA VAL A 10 -37.90 0.33 9.00
C VAL A 10 -37.77 1.62 8.21
N VAL A 11 -36.84 1.64 7.25
CA VAL A 11 -36.65 2.75 6.31
C VAL A 11 -37.07 2.28 4.91
N PRO A 12 -38.16 2.83 4.33
CA PRO A 12 -38.57 2.45 2.97
C PRO A 12 -37.50 2.90 1.96
N CYS A 13 -37.10 1.98 1.10
CA CYS A 13 -36.12 2.20 0.04
C CYS A 13 -36.43 1.29 -1.14
N ASP A 14 -36.18 1.80 -2.35
CA ASP A 14 -36.29 1.01 -3.58
C ASP A 14 -35.00 0.20 -3.83
N ASP A 15 -33.85 0.80 -3.48
CA ASP A 15 -32.52 0.21 -3.61
C ASP A 15 -31.70 0.37 -2.32
N VAL A 16 -30.87 -0.65 -2.03
CA VAL A 16 -29.95 -0.65 -0.89
C VAL A 16 -28.55 -0.99 -1.38
N LEU A 17 -27.58 -0.11 -1.09
CA LEU A 17 -26.16 -0.35 -1.35
C LEU A 17 -25.41 -0.51 -0.03
N CYS A 18 -24.85 -1.70 0.18
CA CYS A 18 -24.00 -1.97 1.34
C CYS A 18 -22.56 -1.50 1.05
N ALA A 19 -22.09 -0.50 1.78
CA ALA A 19 -20.74 0.07 1.65
C ALA A 19 -19.94 -0.01 2.97
N ILE A 20 -20.00 -1.18 3.63
CA ILE A 20 -19.35 -1.42 4.94
C ILE A 20 -17.85 -1.69 4.86
N GLY A 21 -17.25 -1.63 3.67
CA GLY A 21 -15.86 -1.96 3.41
C GLY A 21 -15.70 -3.27 2.64
N GLN A 22 -14.47 -3.56 2.24
CA GLN A 22 -14.08 -4.79 1.53
C GLN A 22 -12.98 -5.49 2.31
N GLU A 23 -13.05 -6.82 2.35
CA GLU A 23 -12.00 -7.66 2.92
C GLU A 23 -11.04 -8.10 1.81
N ASN A 24 -9.77 -8.28 2.15
CA ASN A 24 -8.83 -8.90 1.23
C ASN A 24 -9.19 -10.38 1.05
N HIS A 25 -9.19 -10.83 -0.21
CA HIS A 25 -9.61 -12.17 -0.55
C HIS A 25 -8.56 -12.84 -1.44
N PHE A 26 -7.81 -13.78 -0.86
CA PHE A 26 -6.72 -14.50 -1.53
C PHE A 26 -6.98 -16.02 -1.67
N PRO A 27 -8.15 -16.46 -2.19
CA PRO A 27 -8.47 -17.90 -2.29
C PRO A 27 -7.58 -18.64 -3.31
N TRP A 28 -6.93 -17.90 -4.20
CA TRP A 28 -6.05 -18.39 -5.25
C TRP A 28 -4.61 -18.57 -4.78
N ILE A 29 -4.25 -18.04 -3.61
CA ILE A 29 -2.93 -18.30 -3.02
C ILE A 29 -2.99 -19.62 -2.26
N GLU A 30 -2.24 -20.60 -2.72
CA GLU A 30 -2.17 -21.89 -2.05
C GLU A 30 -1.51 -21.73 -0.67
N ARG A 31 -2.13 -22.29 0.37
CA ARG A 31 -1.72 -22.06 1.76
C ARG A 31 -0.45 -22.81 2.17
N ASP A 32 0.02 -23.72 1.33
CA ASP A 32 1.20 -24.57 1.54
C ASP A 32 2.49 -24.01 0.92
N ILE A 33 2.44 -22.85 0.26
CA ILE A 33 3.61 -22.22 -0.37
C ILE A 33 4.57 -21.55 0.64
N GLY A 34 4.38 -21.77 1.94
CA GLY A 34 5.17 -21.13 2.99
C GLY A 34 4.80 -19.67 3.23
N LEU A 35 3.54 -19.30 2.97
CA LEU A 35 2.99 -17.98 3.26
C LEU A 35 2.04 -18.07 4.47
N GLU A 36 2.38 -17.34 5.52
CA GLU A 36 1.56 -17.19 6.71
C GLU A 36 0.57 -16.04 6.55
N PHE A 37 -0.66 -16.28 7.01
CA PHE A 37 -1.74 -15.32 7.06
C PHE A 37 -2.11 -15.06 8.53
N GLY A 38 -2.22 -13.79 8.89
CA GLY A 38 -2.54 -13.35 10.23
C GLY A 38 -4.03 -13.07 10.42
N GLU A 39 -4.32 -11.98 11.13
CA GLU A 39 -5.70 -11.51 11.34
C GLU A 39 -6.36 -11.14 10.01
N TRP A 40 -7.68 -11.36 9.90
CA TRP A 40 -8.47 -11.01 8.71
C TRP A 40 -7.98 -11.63 7.39
N ASP A 41 -7.33 -12.80 7.46
CA ASP A 41 -6.76 -13.49 6.29
C ASP A 41 -5.75 -12.62 5.49
N MET A 42 -5.05 -11.72 6.20
CA MET A 42 -4.02 -10.86 5.64
C MET A 42 -2.66 -11.56 5.64
N PRO A 43 -1.84 -11.43 4.58
CA PRO A 43 -0.48 -11.95 4.59
C PRO A 43 0.35 -11.27 5.68
N VAL A 44 1.19 -12.04 6.36
CA VAL A 44 2.18 -11.48 7.30
C VAL A 44 3.33 -10.89 6.50
N VAL A 45 3.51 -9.57 6.59
CA VAL A 45 4.44 -8.79 5.77
C VAL A 45 5.32 -7.91 6.66
N ASP A 46 6.62 -7.89 6.37
CA ASP A 46 7.58 -6.99 7.02
C ASP A 46 7.34 -5.54 6.55
N LYS A 47 7.22 -4.61 7.49
CA LYS A 47 6.82 -3.22 7.21
C LYS A 47 7.87 -2.39 6.48
N GLU A 48 9.13 -2.79 6.52
CA GLU A 48 10.23 -2.06 5.91
C GLU A 48 10.56 -2.62 4.54
N THR A 49 10.60 -3.95 4.41
CA THR A 49 11.01 -4.66 3.20
C THR A 49 9.83 -5.11 2.34
N PHE A 50 8.61 -5.07 2.89
CA PHE A 50 7.39 -5.55 2.22
C PHE A 50 7.47 -7.04 1.81
N GLN A 51 8.42 -7.77 2.37
CA GLN A 51 8.61 -9.19 2.16
C GLN A 51 7.65 -9.96 3.06
N SER A 52 7.02 -10.99 2.50
CA SER A 52 6.19 -11.89 3.29
C SER A 52 7.03 -12.96 3.99
N THR A 53 6.38 -13.85 4.73
CA THR A 53 7.01 -15.07 5.29
C THR A 53 7.59 -16.00 4.22
N ASN A 54 7.09 -15.96 2.98
CA ASN A 54 7.78 -16.53 1.83
C ASN A 54 8.79 -15.51 1.28
N PRO A 55 10.11 -15.78 1.30
CA PRO A 55 11.13 -14.83 0.86
C PRO A 55 11.01 -14.39 -0.60
N LYS A 56 10.31 -15.16 -1.45
CA LYS A 56 10.13 -14.86 -2.87
C LYS A 56 8.86 -14.04 -3.15
N VAL A 57 8.03 -13.79 -2.14
CA VAL A 57 6.74 -13.12 -2.30
C VAL A 57 6.74 -11.82 -1.51
N PHE A 58 6.33 -10.75 -2.18
CA PHE A 58 6.26 -9.39 -1.65
C PHE A 58 4.85 -8.84 -1.85
N PHE A 59 4.40 -7.98 -0.95
CA PHE A 59 3.05 -7.38 -1.00
C PHE A 59 3.15 -5.85 -0.99
N GLY A 60 2.13 -5.18 -1.51
CA GLY A 60 2.03 -3.71 -1.48
C GLY A 60 0.59 -3.24 -1.51
N GLY A 61 0.38 -1.97 -1.15
CA GLY A 61 -0.94 -1.35 -1.08
C GLY A 61 -1.86 -2.04 -0.08
N ASP A 62 -3.16 -2.04 -0.39
CA ASP A 62 -4.20 -2.58 0.50
C ASP A 62 -4.02 -4.07 0.77
N ALA A 63 -3.36 -4.79 -0.14
CA ALA A 63 -3.04 -6.21 0.01
C ALA A 63 -1.97 -6.49 1.08
N ALA A 64 -1.15 -5.49 1.45
CA ALA A 64 -0.11 -5.64 2.48
C ALA A 64 -0.61 -5.27 3.87
N PHE A 65 -1.31 -4.14 4.01
CA PHE A 65 -1.65 -3.56 5.32
C PHE A 65 -3.12 -3.18 5.49
N GLY A 66 -3.98 -3.56 4.54
CA GLY A 66 -5.39 -3.18 4.54
C GLY A 66 -5.63 -1.79 3.92
N PRO A 67 -6.91 -1.38 3.83
CA PRO A 67 -7.31 -0.21 3.05
C PRO A 67 -6.71 1.10 3.60
N GLU A 68 -5.93 1.79 2.76
CA GLU A 68 -5.39 3.11 3.06
C GLU A 68 -5.68 4.12 1.92
N ASN A 69 -5.15 5.35 2.04
CA ASN A 69 -5.27 6.33 0.96
C ASN A 69 -4.40 5.93 -0.25
N ILE A 70 -4.76 6.43 -1.44
CA ILE A 70 -4.06 6.07 -2.69
C ILE A 70 -2.58 6.45 -2.68
N ILE A 71 -2.20 7.48 -1.92
CA ILE A 71 -0.80 7.92 -1.80
C ILE A 71 0.02 6.84 -1.09
N TRP A 72 -0.52 6.25 -0.03
CA TRP A 72 0.09 5.12 0.67
C TRP A 72 0.17 3.89 -0.22
N ALA A 73 -0.87 3.57 -1.00
CA ALA A 73 -0.81 2.46 -1.93
C ALA A 73 0.35 2.59 -2.94
N VAL A 74 0.53 3.80 -3.51
CA VAL A 74 1.67 4.07 -4.40
C VAL A 74 3.01 4.01 -3.66
N ALA A 75 3.08 4.56 -2.44
CA ALA A 75 4.29 4.51 -1.63
C ALA A 75 4.69 3.06 -1.32
N HIS A 76 3.73 2.22 -0.91
CA HIS A 76 3.94 0.80 -0.64
C HIS A 76 4.43 0.06 -1.88
N GLY A 77 3.82 0.31 -3.04
CA GLY A 77 4.28 -0.27 -4.31
C GLY A 77 5.74 0.10 -4.63
N HIS A 78 6.12 1.37 -4.41
CA HIS A 78 7.50 1.81 -4.60
C HIS A 78 8.47 1.13 -3.61
N GLN A 79 8.10 1.03 -2.33
CA GLN A 79 8.95 0.37 -1.34
C GLN A 79 9.12 -1.13 -1.61
N ALA A 80 8.05 -1.82 -2.00
CA ALA A 80 8.10 -3.23 -2.39
C ALA A 80 8.98 -3.45 -3.64
N ALA A 81 8.90 -2.55 -4.63
CA ALA A 81 9.72 -2.63 -5.84
C ALA A 81 11.23 -2.54 -5.55
N ILE A 82 11.64 -1.67 -4.62
CA ILE A 82 13.04 -1.58 -4.17
C ILE A 82 13.50 -2.92 -3.60
N SER A 83 12.67 -3.56 -2.76
CA SER A 83 13.02 -4.83 -2.14
C SER A 83 13.02 -5.99 -3.14
N ILE A 84 12.12 -6.00 -4.11
CA ILE A 84 12.13 -6.97 -5.23
C ILE A 84 13.39 -6.82 -6.07
N ASP A 85 13.79 -5.59 -6.39
CA ASP A 85 15.01 -5.32 -7.17
C ASP A 85 16.26 -5.77 -6.42
N SER A 86 16.41 -5.40 -5.15
CA SER A 86 17.51 -5.87 -4.30
C SER A 86 17.53 -7.40 -4.19
N PHE A 87 16.37 -8.04 -4.01
CA PHE A 87 16.26 -9.49 -3.95
C PHE A 87 16.71 -10.17 -5.26
N CYS A 88 16.30 -9.64 -6.41
CA CYS A 88 16.70 -10.16 -7.72
C CYS A 88 18.20 -9.99 -8.00
N GLN A 89 18.83 -9.00 -7.38
CA GLN A 89 20.27 -8.73 -7.49
C GLN A 89 21.11 -9.42 -6.40
N GLU A 90 20.49 -10.28 -5.57
CA GLU A 90 21.15 -10.94 -4.43
C GLU A 90 21.79 -9.95 -3.44
N LYS A 91 21.22 -8.74 -3.34
CA LYS A 91 21.62 -7.70 -2.39
C LYS A 91 20.79 -7.78 -1.12
N ASP A 92 21.27 -7.15 -0.06
CA ASP A 92 20.49 -7.01 1.18
C ASP A 92 19.24 -6.14 0.91
N ILE A 93 18.06 -6.72 1.11
CA ILE A 93 16.77 -6.05 0.95
C ILE A 93 16.51 -4.94 1.98
N ARG A 94 17.29 -4.93 3.08
CA ARG A 94 17.27 -3.88 4.09
C ARG A 94 18.20 -2.72 3.76
N GLU A 95 19.10 -2.88 2.80
CA GLU A 95 19.93 -1.77 2.31
C GLU A 95 19.08 -0.88 1.38
N ARG A 96 18.35 0.06 1.99
CA ARG A 96 17.41 0.91 1.26
C ARG A 96 18.10 2.17 0.73
N PRO A 97 17.92 2.51 -0.57
CA PRO A 97 18.36 3.79 -1.09
C PRO A 97 17.70 4.95 -0.33
N ALA A 98 18.46 6.02 -0.08
CA ALA A 98 17.88 7.24 0.48
C ALA A 98 16.78 7.76 -0.46
N PRO A 99 15.66 8.27 0.07
CA PRO A 99 14.60 8.83 -0.74
C PRO A 99 15.16 9.97 -1.59
N ASN A 100 15.26 9.76 -2.90
CA ASN A 100 15.88 10.66 -3.88
C ASN A 100 14.94 11.82 -4.28
N VAL A 101 14.21 12.37 -3.30
CA VAL A 101 13.34 13.54 -3.50
C VAL A 101 14.07 14.80 -3.06
N THR A 102 14.81 15.42 -3.99
CA THR A 102 15.24 16.80 -3.77
C THR A 102 14.05 17.73 -4.02
N LEU A 103 13.41 18.20 -2.94
CA LEU A 103 12.37 19.22 -3.03
C LEU A 103 13.00 20.57 -3.36
N VAL A 104 13.16 20.87 -4.65
CA VAL A 104 13.56 22.21 -5.10
C VAL A 104 12.30 23.05 -5.29
N SER A 105 11.96 23.85 -4.28
CA SER A 105 10.93 24.89 -4.42
C SER A 105 11.58 26.16 -4.98
N GLN A 106 11.45 26.38 -6.29
CA GLN A 106 11.87 27.64 -6.89
C GLN A 106 10.75 28.68 -6.71
N LYS A 107 10.90 29.54 -5.70
CA LYS A 107 9.99 30.68 -5.46
C LYS A 107 10.11 31.66 -6.63
N MET A 108 9.20 31.56 -7.60
CA MET A 108 9.03 32.60 -8.61
C MET A 108 8.28 33.79 -8.00
N GLY A 109 8.74 34.99 -8.33
CA GLY A 109 8.19 36.25 -7.84
C GLY A 109 6.67 36.35 -8.02
N MET A 110 6.05 37.15 -7.16
CA MET A 110 4.60 37.30 -6.98
C MET A 110 3.87 37.79 -8.24
N GLN A 111 3.71 36.97 -9.28
CA GLN A 111 2.72 37.18 -10.33
C GLN A 111 2.12 35.83 -10.77
N SER A 112 0.85 35.65 -10.39
CA SER A 112 -0.12 34.64 -10.85
C SER A 112 0.27 33.15 -10.79
N GLY A 113 0.08 32.55 -9.60
CA GLY A 113 -0.77 31.37 -9.41
C GLY A 113 -0.40 30.02 -10.03
N ARG A 114 0.76 29.82 -10.66
CA ARG A 114 1.17 28.49 -11.16
C ARG A 114 2.34 27.92 -10.36
N ILE A 115 2.04 26.93 -9.52
CA ILE A 115 3.04 25.99 -9.01
C ILE A 115 3.25 24.95 -10.10
N THR A 116 4.45 24.89 -10.67
CA THR A 116 4.84 23.85 -11.62
C THR A 116 5.82 22.92 -10.92
N THR A 117 5.45 21.65 -10.76
CA THR A 117 6.33 20.60 -10.23
C THR A 117 7.16 20.05 -11.39
N THR A 118 8.48 20.25 -11.35
CA THR A 118 9.40 19.68 -12.34
C THR A 118 10.20 18.55 -11.70
N TYR A 119 10.12 17.35 -12.28
CA TYR A 119 10.94 16.21 -11.88
C TYR A 119 12.32 16.34 -12.53
N LEU A 120 13.38 16.48 -11.73
CA LEU A 120 14.76 16.40 -12.22
C LEU A 120 15.31 15.03 -11.84
N THR A 121 15.61 14.20 -12.84
CA THR A 121 16.34 12.95 -12.66
C THR A 121 17.82 13.28 -12.62
N THR A 122 18.50 13.06 -11.50
CA THR A 122 19.96 13.19 -11.42
C THR A 122 20.60 12.03 -12.18
N ARG A 123 20.86 12.24 -13.47
CA ARG A 123 22.00 11.62 -14.16
C ARG A 123 23.02 12.73 -14.38
N ASP A 124 24.27 12.40 -14.09
CA ASP A 124 25.50 13.17 -14.32
C ASP A 124 25.89 14.17 -13.21
N ILE A 125 26.70 13.66 -12.26
CA ILE A 125 27.99 14.23 -11.83
C ILE A 125 28.89 13.11 -11.32
#